data_AF-A0A7S0MK46-F1
#
_entry.id   AF-A0A7S0MK46-F1
#
_cell.length_a   1.000
_cell.length_b   1.000
_cell.length_c   1.000
_cell.angle_alpha   90.00
_cell.angle_beta   90.00
_cell.angle_gamma   90.00
#
_symmetry.space_group_name_H-M   'P 1'
#
loop_
_entity.id
_entity.type
_entity.pdbx_description
1 polymer ?
#
loop_
_entity_poly.entity_id
_entity_poly.type
_entity_poly.pdbx_seq_one_letter_code
_entity_poly.pdbx_strand_id
1 'polypeptide(L)'
;HYIDFRHVICTGGPAGKDSCVGDSGGPAVVRDGAGQGWLVGVLSKGSELPSHTDWCAVDGRFGMYTRVRSYADFVLTTMQGAKFECATCPCIAPPPEDRPGPPADRPGPPA
;
A
#
# COMPACT_ATOMS: atom_id res chain seq x y z
N HIS A 1 6.10 4.63 -15.51
CA HIS A 1 5.51 4.00 -14.32
C HIS A 1 6.21 4.59 -13.10
N TYR A 2 5.48 5.28 -12.21
CA TYR A 2 6.06 5.93 -11.02
C TYR A 2 5.83 5.02 -9.81
N ILE A 3 6.90 4.70 -9.08
CA ILE A 3 6.85 3.94 -7.82
C ILE A 3 7.28 4.88 -6.70
N ASP A 4 6.38 5.17 -5.75
CA ASP A 4 6.73 5.90 -4.54
C ASP A 4 7.31 4.93 -3.50
N PHE A 5 8.63 4.92 -3.37
CA PHE A 5 9.34 4.04 -2.46
C PHE A 5 8.99 4.24 -0.98
N ARG A 6 8.31 5.33 -0.59
CA ARG A 6 7.82 5.52 0.79
C ARG A 6 6.64 4.59 1.13
N HIS A 7 5.97 4.07 0.11
CA HIS A 7 4.81 3.18 0.21
C HIS A 7 5.14 1.73 -0.12
N VAL A 8 6.43 1.40 -0.31
CA VAL A 8 6.88 0.07 -0.72
C VAL A 8 7.88 -0.51 0.28
N ILE A 9 7.81 -1.82 0.49
CA ILE A 9 8.86 -2.63 1.11
C ILE A 9 9.41 -3.55 0.02
N CYS A 10 10.74 -3.65 -0.07
CA CYS A 10 11.40 -4.62 -0.94
C CYS A 10 11.91 -5.79 -0.10
N THR A 11 11.62 -7.02 -0.52
CA THR A 11 12.22 -8.23 0.07
C THR A 11 13.38 -8.69 -0.80
N GLY A 12 14.47 -9.11 -0.18
CA GLY A 12 15.73 -9.48 -0.85
C GLY A 12 15.54 -10.49 -2.00
N GLY A 13 16.50 -10.54 -2.93
CA GLY A 13 16.49 -11.43 -4.08
C GLY A 13 17.40 -12.67 -4.05
N PRO A 14 17.56 -13.42 -2.94
CA PRO A 14 18.12 -14.76 -3.02
C PRO A 14 17.26 -15.67 -3.90
N ALA A 15 17.92 -16.50 -4.70
CA ALA A 15 17.22 -17.51 -5.50
C ALA A 15 16.31 -18.42 -4.64
N GLY A 16 15.10 -18.68 -5.12
CA GLY A 16 14.10 -19.55 -4.48
C GLY A 16 13.41 -18.95 -3.24
N LYS A 17 13.60 -17.66 -2.96
CA LYS A 17 13.01 -16.98 -1.78
C LYS A 17 12.05 -15.84 -2.10
N ASP A 18 12.00 -15.39 -3.35
CA ASP A 18 11.04 -14.37 -3.77
C ASP A 18 9.65 -14.96 -4.06
N SER A 19 8.64 -14.10 -4.12
CA SER A 19 7.29 -14.47 -4.52
C SER A 19 7.19 -14.81 -6.00
N CYS A 20 6.20 -15.62 -6.36
CA CYS A 20 5.98 -16.09 -7.71
C CYS A 20 4.60 -15.70 -8.26
N VAL A 21 4.36 -16.13 -9.50
CA VAL A 21 3.07 -15.98 -10.17
C VAL A 21 1.98 -16.63 -9.31
N GLY A 22 0.94 -15.86 -9.01
CA GLY A 22 -0.18 -16.30 -8.18
C GLY A 22 -0.11 -15.84 -6.72
N ASP A 23 1.02 -15.32 -6.25
CA ASP A 23 1.14 -14.83 -4.87
C ASP A 23 0.63 -13.39 -4.68
N SER A 24 0.23 -12.70 -5.76
CA SER A 24 -0.20 -11.30 -5.71
C SER A 24 -1.30 -11.08 -4.68
N GLY A 25 -1.10 -10.11 -3.78
CA GLY A 25 -1.98 -9.87 -2.62
C GLY A 25 -1.61 -10.67 -1.36
N GLY A 26 -0.63 -11.56 -1.43
CA GLY A 26 -0.16 -12.36 -0.30
C GLY A 26 0.51 -11.53 0.81
N PRO A 27 0.47 -12.00 2.07
CA PRO A 27 1.01 -11.27 3.21
C PRO A 27 2.53 -11.43 3.37
N ALA A 28 3.23 -10.33 3.63
CA ALA A 28 4.58 -10.36 4.21
C ALA A 28 4.48 -10.20 5.73
N VAL A 29 4.99 -11.19 6.47
CA VAL A 29 4.92 -11.24 7.93
C VAL A 29 6.33 -11.28 8.54
N VAL A 30 6.59 -10.40 9.51
CA VAL A 30 7.78 -10.44 10.35
C VAL A 30 7.40 -10.98 11.72
N ARG A 31 8.23 -11.84 12.31
CA ARG A 31 8.03 -12.33 13.68
C ARG A 31 8.94 -11.58 14.63
N ASP A 32 8.42 -11.16 15.78
CA ASP A 32 9.24 -10.60 16.86
C ASP A 32 9.92 -11.70 17.69
N GLY A 33 10.70 -11.29 18.70
CA GLY A 33 11.41 -12.21 19.59
C GLY A 33 10.51 -13.10 20.45
N ALA A 34 9.22 -12.76 20.59
CA ALA A 34 8.23 -13.58 21.28
C ALA A 34 7.47 -14.53 20.31
N GLY A 35 7.76 -14.45 19.00
CA GLY A 35 7.12 -15.27 17.97
C GLY A 35 5.83 -14.70 17.42
N GLN A 36 5.38 -13.51 17.88
CA GLN A 36 4.19 -12.85 17.35
C GLN A 36 4.46 -12.36 15.92
N GLY A 37 3.54 -12.69 15.02
CA GLY A 37 3.58 -12.26 13.63
C GLY A 37 2.97 -10.88 13.42
N TRP A 38 3.66 -10.04 12.65
CA TRP A 38 3.25 -8.69 12.28
C TRP A 38 3.14 -8.60 10.75
N LEU A 39 1.95 -8.25 10.26
CA LEU A 39 1.74 -7.98 8.83
C LEU A 39 2.41 -6.66 8.46
N VAL A 40 3.49 -6.73 7.68
CA VAL A 40 4.29 -5.55 7.30
C VAL A 40 4.03 -5.13 5.86
N GLY A 41 3.63 -6.07 4.99
CA GLY A 41 3.44 -5.80 3.57
C GLY A 41 2.37 -6.68 2.92
N VAL A 42 1.86 -6.20 1.78
CA VAL A 42 0.97 -6.95 0.88
C VAL A 42 1.65 -7.02 -0.48
N LEU A 43 1.85 -8.23 -1.02
CA LEU A 43 2.61 -8.40 -2.26
C LEU A 43 1.91 -7.68 -3.41
N SER A 44 2.65 -6.82 -4.12
CA SER A 44 2.17 -6.14 -5.31
C SER A 44 2.74 -6.79 -6.58
N LYS A 45 4.06 -6.85 -6.70
CA LYS A 45 4.76 -7.42 -7.86
C LYS A 45 6.19 -7.81 -7.52
N GLY A 46 6.86 -8.55 -8.39
CA GLY A 46 8.32 -8.66 -8.41
C GLY A 46 8.98 -7.47 -9.12
N SER A 47 10.28 -7.30 -8.92
CA SER A 47 11.09 -6.34 -9.68
C SER A 47 11.23 -6.78 -11.14
N GLU A 48 11.37 -5.80 -12.03
CA GLU A 48 11.55 -6.05 -13.48
C GLU A 48 12.94 -6.61 -13.82
N LEU A 49 13.88 -6.59 -12.87
CA LEU A 49 15.24 -7.09 -13.02
C LEU A 49 15.51 -8.33 -12.14
N PRO A 50 16.43 -9.20 -12.55
CA PRO A 50 17.04 -9.23 -13.89
C PRO A 50 16.02 -9.62 -14.97
N SER A 51 16.09 -9.00 -16.16
CA SER A 51 15.09 -9.14 -17.24
C SER A 51 15.39 -10.23 -18.26
N HIS A 52 16.49 -10.96 -18.12
CA HIS A 52 16.88 -12.04 -19.04
C HIS A 52 16.10 -13.35 -18.80
N THR A 53 15.13 -13.35 -17.89
CA THR A 53 14.36 -14.53 -17.48
C THR A 53 12.96 -14.14 -17.01
N ASP A 54 11.98 -14.94 -17.40
CA ASP A 54 10.58 -14.77 -16.95
C ASP A 54 10.29 -15.52 -15.64
N TRP A 55 11.25 -16.34 -15.17
CA TRP A 55 11.10 -17.09 -13.93
C TRP A 55 11.11 -16.17 -12.70
N CYS A 56 10.23 -16.46 -11.75
CA CYS A 56 10.21 -15.81 -10.44
C CYS A 56 11.35 -16.33 -9.54
N ALA A 57 11.64 -15.62 -8.44
CA ALA A 57 12.62 -16.06 -7.43
C ALA A 57 13.99 -16.43 -8.02
N VAL A 58 14.41 -15.74 -9.08
CA VAL A 58 15.77 -15.81 -9.58
C VAL A 58 16.67 -14.90 -8.76
N ASP A 59 17.96 -15.19 -8.74
CA ASP A 59 18.93 -14.37 -8.01
C ASP A 59 18.89 -12.91 -8.51
N GLY A 60 18.84 -11.98 -7.56
CA GLY A 60 18.72 -10.54 -7.83
C GLY A 60 17.32 -10.04 -8.18
N ARG A 61 16.28 -10.89 -8.21
CA ARG A 61 14.88 -10.44 -8.32
C ARG A 61 14.27 -10.23 -6.94
N PHE A 62 13.67 -9.07 -6.70
CA PHE A 62 13.14 -8.65 -5.42
C PHE A 62 11.62 -8.55 -5.46
N GLY A 63 10.95 -8.96 -4.38
CA GLY A 63 9.53 -8.73 -4.19
C GLY A 63 9.25 -7.29 -3.75
N MET A 64 8.27 -6.64 -4.37
CA MET A 64 7.80 -5.31 -4.03
C MET A 64 6.42 -5.41 -3.38
N TYR A 65 6.35 -4.99 -2.12
CA TYR A 65 5.16 -5.09 -1.27
C TYR A 65 4.64 -3.70 -0.93
N THR A 66 3.34 -3.52 -0.95
CA THR A 66 2.69 -2.33 -0.37
C THR A 66 2.98 -2.30 1.12
N ARG A 67 3.57 -1.20 1.61
CA ARG A 67 3.92 -1.02 3.03
C ARG A 67 2.66 -0.78 3.86
N VAL A 68 2.23 -1.78 4.62
CA VAL A 68 0.95 -1.74 5.37
C VAL A 68 0.87 -0.56 6.32
N ARG A 69 1.97 -0.22 7.00
CA ARG A 69 2.02 0.92 7.92
C ARG A 69 1.69 2.26 7.25
N SER A 70 2.01 2.43 5.97
CA SER A 70 1.70 3.66 5.24
C SER A 70 0.20 3.83 4.95
N TYR A 71 -0.60 2.78 5.15
CA TYR A 71 -2.05 2.75 4.92
C TYR A 71 -2.82 2.44 6.21
N ALA A 72 -2.20 2.58 7.39
CA ALA A 72 -2.81 2.23 8.66
C ALA A 72 -4.13 3.00 8.91
N ASP A 73 -4.16 4.30 8.61
CA ASP A 73 -5.35 5.12 8.76
C ASP A 73 -6.49 4.62 7.87
N PHE A 74 -6.20 4.33 6.59
CA PHE A 74 -7.16 3.73 5.67
C PHE A 74 -7.75 2.43 6.22
N VAL A 75 -6.89 1.52 6.69
CA VAL A 75 -7.32 0.24 7.24
C VAL A 75 -8.20 0.44 8.47
N LEU A 76 -7.75 1.25 9.44
CA LEU A 76 -8.49 1.48 10.68
C LEU A 76 -9.83 2.19 10.45
N THR A 77 -9.88 3.21 9.58
CA THR A 77 -11.12 3.89 9.21
C THR A 77 -12.10 2.92 8.54
N THR A 78 -11.61 2.11 7.59
CA THR A 78 -12.46 1.15 6.87
C THR A 78 -13.00 0.06 7.80
N MET A 79 -12.17 -0.45 8.71
CA MET A 79 -12.60 -1.44 9.72
C MET A 79 -13.68 -0.91 10.67
N GLN A 80 -13.77 0.41 10.85
CA GLN A 80 -14.82 1.06 11.63
C GLN A 80 -16.09 1.33 10.81
N GLY A 81 -16.13 0.92 9.55
CA GLY A 81 -17.26 1.17 8.64
C GLY A 81 -17.33 2.60 8.11
N ALA A 82 -16.30 3.42 8.34
CA ALA A 82 -16.22 4.78 7.84
C ALA A 82 -15.53 4.82 6.47
N LYS A 83 -15.82 5.87 5.69
CA LYS A 83 -15.14 6.13 4.42
C LYS A 83 -13.81 6.83 4.68
N PHE A 84 -12.71 6.26 4.21
CA PHE A 84 -11.42 6.93 4.23
C PHE A 84 -11.34 7.99 3.14
N GLU A 85 -10.94 9.21 3.52
CA GLU A 85 -10.72 10.32 2.59
C GLU A 85 -9.20 10.55 2.45
N CYS A 86 -8.69 10.39 1.23
CA CYS A 86 -7.27 10.57 0.95
C CYS A 86 -6.93 12.06 0.90
N ALA A 87 -6.28 12.58 1.94
CA ALA A 87 -5.95 14.02 2.05
C ALA A 87 -5.10 14.55 0.87
N THR A 88 -4.24 13.71 0.29
CA THR A 88 -3.44 14.03 -0.90
C THR A 88 -3.24 12.78 -1.75
N CYS A 89 -4.25 12.36 -2.53
CA CYS A 89 -4.06 11.35 -3.55
C CYS A 89 -3.66 12.01 -4.88
N PRO A 90 -2.38 11.95 -5.31
CA PRO A 90 -1.98 12.50 -6.60
C PRO A 90 -2.60 11.76 -7.80
N CYS A 91 -3.25 10.60 -7.59
CA CYS A 91 -3.82 9.78 -8.65
C CYS A 91 -5.35 9.82 -8.77
N ILE A 92 -6.08 10.45 -7.84
CA ILE A 92 -7.56 10.49 -7.84
C ILE A 92 -8.06 11.82 -7.25
N ALA A 93 -7.55 12.96 -7.73
CA ALA A 93 -8.30 14.20 -7.52
C ALA A 93 -9.33 14.29 -8.66
N PRO A 94 -10.66 14.25 -8.40
CA PRO A 94 -11.63 14.67 -9.40
C PRO A 94 -11.35 16.14 -9.80
N PRO A 95 -11.73 16.57 -11.02
CA PRO A 95 -11.56 17.95 -11.44
C PRO A 95 -12.18 18.91 -10.41
N PRO A 96 -11.66 20.15 -10.30
CA PRO A 96 -12.05 21.13 -9.27
C PRO A 96 -13.55 21.39 -9.12
N GLU A 97 -14.33 21.06 -10.15
CA GLU A 97 -15.78 21.28 -10.27
C GLU A 97 -16.62 20.34 -9.38
N ASP A 98 -16.09 19.17 -8.99
CA ASP A 98 -16.82 18.16 -8.20
C ASP A 98 -16.53 18.19 -6.69
N ARG A 99 -15.82 19.21 -6.20
CA ARG A 99 -15.57 19.36 -4.76
C ARG A 99 -16.79 20.03 -4.10
N PRO A 100 -17.42 19.41 -3.08
CA PRO A 100 -18.43 20.09 -2.28
C PRO A 100 -17.83 21.37 -1.71
N GLY A 101 -18.50 22.50 -1.94
CA GLY A 101 -18.10 23.78 -1.37
C GLY A 101 -18.07 23.71 0.17
N PRO A 102 -17.33 24.63 0.82
CA PRO A 102 -17.33 24.71 2.28
C PRO A 102 -18.78 24.83 2.79
N PRO A 103 -19.13 24.19 3.94
CA PRO A 103 -20.45 24.33 4.51
C PRO A 103 -20.75 25.82 4.71
N ALA A 104 -21.87 26.30 4.18
CA ALA A 104 -22.34 27.65 4.46
C ALA A 104 -22.50 27.79 5.98
N ASP A 105 -21.89 28.82 6.56
CA ASP A 105 -22.04 29.15 7.98
C ASP A 105 -23.52 29.16 8.34
N ARG A 106 -23.90 28.30 9.30
CA ARG A 106 -25.25 28.32 9.86
C ARG A 106 -25.47 29.68 10.52
N PRO A 107 -26.60 30.38 10.25
CA PRO A 107 -26.93 31.59 10.99
C PRO A 107 -26.98 31.27 12.49
N GLY A 108 -26.26 32.07 13.28
CA GLY A 108 -26.28 31.96 14.73
C GLY A 108 -27.70 32.12 15.30
N PRO A 109 -27.97 31.56 16.48
CA PRO A 109 -29.30 31.62 17.08
C PRO A 109 -29.70 33.09 17.36
N PRO A 110 -30.98 33.45 17.20
CA PRO A 110 -31.46 34.79 17.52
C PRO A 110 -31.38 35.05 19.04
N ALA A 111 -31.05 36.29 19.39
CA ALA A 111 -31.11 36.83 20.75
C ALA A 111 -32.55 37.12 21.19
#